data_AF-A0ABD6ABV9-F1
#
_entry.id   AF-A0ABD6ABV9-F1
#
_cell.length_a   1.000
_cell.length_b   1.000
_cell.length_c   1.000
_cell.angle_alpha   90.00
_cell.angle_beta   90.00
_cell.angle_gamma   90.00
#
_symmetry.space_group_name_H-M   'P 1'
#
loop_
_entity.id
_entity.type
_entity.pdbx_description
1 polymer ?
#
loop_
_entity_poly.entity_id
_entity_poly.type
_entity_poly.pdbx_seq_one_letter_code
_entity_poly.pdbx_strand_id
1 'polypeptide(L)'
;MMPAVPEERLERGGWSLVEESTETLVRLPAARALGYTRLYEDAALRARIREAAGIDRRWRFFFATRLTFAPPLPAGVGPALLLPTVTAEVRRTFADDLRERGFRGVERGRTEQVRVRSGGRARLQSFRARLPLDVDGRSAAVPVEGWIGVWAADGEFRVAGGAYPTDLPELGAALGVEAGPAASACRAELFELLRAVS
;
A
#
# COMPACT_ATOMS: atom_id res chain seq x y z
N MET A 1 -6.73 -7.66 -16.35
CA MET A 1 -5.65 -8.61 -15.98
C MET A 1 -5.02 -8.11 -14.69
N MET A 2 -4.76 -9.00 -13.73
CA MET A 2 -4.16 -8.63 -12.45
C MET A 2 -2.64 -8.34 -12.58
N PRO A 3 -2.07 -7.51 -11.70
CA PRO A 3 -0.64 -7.27 -11.66
C PRO A 3 0.12 -8.52 -11.22
N ALA A 4 1.33 -8.70 -11.74
CA ALA A 4 2.21 -9.75 -11.28
C ALA A 4 2.88 -9.32 -9.97
N VAL A 5 2.91 -10.22 -9.01
CA VAL A 5 3.43 -10.00 -7.64
C VAL A 5 4.29 -11.21 -7.26
N PRO A 6 5.23 -11.07 -6.30
CA PRO A 6 6.11 -12.17 -5.92
C PRO A 6 5.39 -13.17 -5.00
N GLU A 7 4.50 -14.00 -5.57
CA GLU A 7 3.61 -14.92 -4.82
C GLU A 7 4.36 -15.79 -3.82
N GLU A 8 5.42 -16.50 -4.23
CA GLU A 8 6.22 -17.32 -3.30
C GLU A 8 6.81 -16.53 -2.13
N ARG A 9 7.16 -15.25 -2.33
CA ARG A 9 7.71 -14.40 -1.26
C ARG A 9 6.60 -13.96 -0.32
N LEU A 10 5.44 -13.62 -0.86
CA LEU A 10 4.26 -13.27 -0.08
C LEU A 10 3.86 -14.46 0.81
N GLU A 11 3.79 -15.66 0.25
CA GLU A 11 3.51 -16.90 0.99
C GLU A 11 4.54 -17.15 2.09
N ARG A 12 5.85 -17.13 1.76
CA ARG A 12 6.91 -17.31 2.77
C ARG A 12 6.92 -16.23 3.84
N GLY A 13 6.44 -15.03 3.52
CA GLY A 13 6.31 -13.90 4.45
C GLY A 13 5.01 -13.87 5.24
N GLY A 14 4.14 -14.89 5.10
CA GLY A 14 2.87 -14.99 5.81
C GLY A 14 1.78 -14.04 5.30
N TRP A 15 1.94 -13.48 4.11
CA TRP A 15 0.94 -12.61 3.49
C TRP A 15 -0.20 -13.41 2.88
N SER A 16 -1.42 -12.96 3.12
CA SER A 16 -2.64 -13.56 2.54
C SER A 16 -3.28 -12.58 1.58
N LEU A 17 -3.64 -13.04 0.38
CA LEU A 17 -4.47 -12.29 -0.56
C LEU A 17 -5.87 -12.16 0.04
N VAL A 18 -6.37 -10.92 0.20
CA VAL A 18 -7.67 -10.65 0.82
C VAL A 18 -8.64 -9.92 -0.09
N GLU A 19 -8.16 -9.31 -1.16
CA GLU A 19 -9.00 -8.62 -2.12
C GLU A 19 -8.37 -8.64 -3.51
N GLU A 20 -9.19 -8.94 -4.51
CA GLU A 20 -8.93 -8.60 -5.90
C GLU A 20 -10.07 -7.70 -6.39
N SER A 21 -9.72 -6.49 -6.84
CA SER A 21 -10.71 -5.49 -7.23
C SER A 21 -10.38 -4.84 -8.57
N THR A 22 -11.40 -4.37 -9.27
CA THR A 22 -11.26 -3.61 -10.52
C THR A 22 -12.05 -2.33 -10.40
N GLU A 23 -11.36 -1.19 -10.36
CA GLU A 23 -11.97 0.10 -10.08
C GLU A 23 -11.40 1.20 -10.97
N THR A 24 -12.14 2.30 -11.13
CA THR A 24 -11.59 3.49 -11.80
C THR A 24 -10.78 4.29 -10.79
N LEU A 25 -9.45 4.27 -10.88
CA LEU A 25 -8.58 4.98 -9.95
C LEU A 25 -8.35 6.45 -10.34
N VAL A 26 -8.36 6.74 -11.65
CA VAL A 26 -8.16 8.10 -12.15
C VAL A 26 -9.17 8.40 -13.25
N ARG A 27 -9.82 9.55 -13.16
CA ARG A 27 -10.66 10.09 -14.24
C ARG A 27 -9.92 11.22 -14.92
N LEU A 28 -9.60 11.05 -16.20
CA LEU A 28 -9.02 12.07 -17.05
C LEU A 28 -10.10 12.65 -17.98
N PRO A 29 -9.93 13.86 -18.54
CA PRO A 29 -10.92 14.45 -19.44
C PRO A 29 -11.26 13.56 -20.66
N ALA A 30 -10.28 12.82 -21.18
CA ALA A 30 -10.44 11.99 -22.39
C ALA A 30 -10.42 10.47 -22.14
N ALA A 31 -10.14 10.01 -20.91
CA ALA A 31 -10.03 8.59 -20.61
C ALA A 31 -10.21 8.30 -19.11
N ARG A 32 -10.40 7.02 -18.77
CA ARG A 32 -10.42 6.54 -17.38
C ARG A 32 -9.26 5.57 -17.19
N ALA A 33 -8.57 5.65 -16.07
CA ALA A 33 -7.59 4.65 -15.66
C ALA A 33 -8.31 3.58 -14.83
N LEU A 34 -8.52 2.40 -15.42
CA LEU A 34 -9.01 1.22 -14.74
C LEU A 34 -7.84 0.53 -14.03
N GLY A 35 -7.92 0.41 -12.72
CA GLY A 35 -6.97 -0.28 -11.88
C GLY A 35 -7.45 -1.67 -11.49
N TYR A 36 -6.62 -2.67 -11.77
CA TYR A 36 -6.77 -4.04 -11.30
C TYR A 36 -5.87 -4.22 -10.09
N THR A 37 -6.43 -4.33 -8.90
CA THR A 37 -5.70 -4.32 -7.64
C THR A 37 -5.71 -5.70 -7.00
N ARG A 38 -4.55 -6.12 -6.49
CA ARG A 38 -4.41 -7.22 -5.53
C ARG A 38 -3.98 -6.64 -4.19
N LEU A 39 -4.72 -6.95 -3.13
CA LEU A 39 -4.42 -6.51 -1.76
C LEU A 39 -4.09 -7.72 -0.87
N TYR A 40 -2.96 -7.61 -0.19
CA TYR A 40 -2.46 -8.59 0.75
C TYR A 40 -2.42 -8.02 2.16
N GLU A 41 -2.69 -8.86 3.16
CA GLU A 41 -2.56 -8.51 4.58
C GLU A 41 -1.78 -9.57 5.36
N ASP A 42 -1.31 -9.18 6.54
CA ASP A 42 -0.81 -10.12 7.55
C ASP A 42 -2.00 -10.68 8.36
N ALA A 43 -2.58 -11.76 7.86
CA ALA A 43 -3.77 -12.37 8.45
C ALA A 43 -3.48 -12.97 9.84
N ALA A 44 -2.26 -13.47 10.07
CA ALA A 44 -1.84 -14.00 11.36
C ALA A 44 -1.75 -12.88 12.42
N LEU A 45 -1.17 -11.73 12.08
CA LEU A 45 -1.15 -10.57 12.97
C LEU A 45 -2.56 -10.07 13.29
N ARG A 46 -3.44 -9.99 12.28
CA ARG A 46 -4.84 -9.61 12.47
C ARG A 46 -5.57 -10.58 13.40
N ALA A 47 -5.42 -11.88 13.20
CA ALA A 47 -6.03 -12.90 14.05
C ALA A 47 -5.55 -12.80 15.50
N ARG A 48 -4.23 -12.70 15.74
CA ARG A 48 -3.66 -12.56 17.07
C ARG A 48 -4.19 -11.32 17.82
N ILE A 49 -4.25 -10.18 17.15
CA ILE A 49 -4.76 -8.94 17.77
C ILE A 49 -6.27 -9.03 18.02
N ARG A 50 -7.04 -9.62 17.10
CA ARG A 50 -8.47 -9.86 17.31
C ARG A 50 -8.71 -10.77 18.52
N GLU A 51 -7.92 -11.82 18.68
CA GLU A 51 -8.04 -12.76 19.80
C GLU A 51 -7.66 -12.13 21.14
N ALA A 52 -6.61 -11.32 21.18
CA ALA A 52 -6.12 -10.72 22.41
C ALA A 52 -6.89 -9.46 22.84
N ALA A 53 -7.33 -8.63 21.89
CA ALA A 53 -7.89 -7.31 22.18
C ALA A 53 -9.29 -7.08 21.58
N GLY A 54 -9.85 -8.05 20.85
CA GLY A 54 -11.14 -7.90 20.17
C GLY A 54 -11.12 -6.94 18.97
N ILE A 55 -9.95 -6.42 18.59
CA ILE A 55 -9.82 -5.41 17.53
C ILE A 55 -9.57 -6.10 16.19
N ASP A 56 -10.61 -6.15 15.35
CA ASP A 56 -10.50 -6.71 14.02
C ASP A 56 -10.23 -5.64 12.94
N ARG A 57 -8.97 -5.54 12.48
CA ARG A 57 -8.58 -4.63 11.40
C ARG A 57 -7.31 -5.07 10.68
N ARG A 58 -7.08 -4.47 9.52
CA ARG A 58 -5.83 -4.58 8.73
C ARG A 58 -4.71 -3.79 9.40
N TRP A 59 -3.75 -4.49 10.01
CA TRP A 59 -2.60 -3.88 10.68
C TRP A 59 -1.44 -3.60 9.73
N ARG A 60 -1.16 -4.55 8.84
CA ARG A 60 -0.14 -4.45 7.81
C ARG A 60 -0.74 -4.87 6.47
N PHE A 61 -0.52 -4.08 5.44
CA PHE A 61 -1.00 -4.41 4.10
C PHE A 61 0.02 -4.04 3.02
N PHE A 62 -0.05 -4.77 1.90
CA PHE A 62 0.66 -4.51 0.65
C PHE A 62 -0.35 -4.62 -0.48
N PHE A 63 -0.27 -3.74 -1.47
CA PHE A 63 -1.06 -3.86 -2.67
C PHE A 63 -0.24 -3.56 -3.92
N ALA A 64 -0.66 -4.18 -5.01
CA ALA A 64 -0.20 -3.88 -6.34
C ALA A 64 -1.40 -3.65 -7.24
N THR A 65 -1.28 -2.69 -8.15
CA THR A 65 -2.31 -2.33 -9.11
C THR A 65 -1.71 -2.17 -10.50
N ARG A 66 -2.31 -2.84 -11.49
CA ARG A 66 -2.06 -2.61 -12.91
C ARG A 66 -3.09 -1.63 -13.44
N LEU A 67 -2.64 -0.55 -14.08
CA LEU A 67 -3.51 0.48 -14.64
C LEU A 67 -3.59 0.35 -16.16
N THR A 68 -4.80 0.40 -16.69
CA THR A 68 -5.11 0.44 -18.12
C THR A 68 -6.01 1.63 -18.43
N PHE A 69 -5.99 2.14 -19.66
CA PHE A 69 -6.85 3.27 -20.06
C PHE A 69 -8.03 2.81 -20.91
N ALA A 70 -9.21 3.34 -20.59
CA ALA A 70 -10.44 3.15 -21.35
C ALA A 70 -11.05 4.53 -21.73
N PRO A 71 -11.15 4.87 -23.03
CA PRO A 71 -10.56 4.14 -24.17
C PRO A 71 -9.02 4.12 -24.12
N PRO A 72 -8.35 3.26 -24.93
CA PRO A 72 -6.91 3.29 -25.07
C PRO A 72 -6.41 4.69 -25.44
N LEU A 73 -5.20 5.03 -24.97
CA LEU A 73 -4.61 6.33 -25.27
C LEU A 73 -4.32 6.47 -26.77
N PRO A 74 -4.47 7.69 -27.34
CA PRO A 74 -4.10 7.94 -28.73
C PRO A 74 -2.63 7.57 -29.02
N ALA A 75 -2.36 7.14 -30.25
CA ALA A 75 -0.99 6.90 -30.70
C ALA A 75 -0.12 8.16 -30.50
N GLY A 76 1.07 7.99 -29.93
CA GLY A 76 1.97 9.10 -29.58
C GLY A 76 1.78 9.67 -28.16
N VAL A 77 0.68 9.36 -27.48
CA VAL A 77 0.50 9.69 -26.05
C VAL A 77 1.01 8.52 -25.20
N GLY A 78 2.32 8.53 -24.93
CA GLY A 78 2.94 7.52 -24.09
C GLY A 78 2.63 7.70 -22.59
N PRO A 79 2.74 6.64 -21.77
CA PRO A 79 2.57 6.71 -20.31
C PRO A 79 3.43 7.81 -19.65
N ALA A 80 4.60 8.11 -20.21
CA ALA A 80 5.47 9.16 -19.66
C ALA A 80 4.79 10.53 -19.56
N LEU A 81 3.90 10.89 -20.51
CA LEU A 81 3.20 12.18 -20.50
C LEU A 81 2.14 12.28 -19.39
N LEU A 82 1.53 11.15 -19.02
CA LEU A 82 0.49 11.10 -17.98
C LEU A 82 1.04 10.77 -16.60
N LEU A 83 2.30 10.31 -16.51
CA LEU A 83 2.91 9.89 -15.25
C LEU A 83 2.79 10.94 -14.13
N PRO A 84 3.02 12.25 -14.35
CA PRO A 84 2.87 13.24 -13.29
C PRO A 84 1.44 13.32 -12.74
N THR A 85 0.44 13.36 -13.62
CA THR A 85 -0.98 13.43 -13.27
C THR A 85 -1.43 12.17 -12.54
N VAL A 86 -1.10 10.98 -13.08
CA VAL A 86 -1.43 9.70 -12.43
C VAL A 86 -0.75 9.59 -11.07
N THR A 87 0.52 10.02 -10.95
CA THR A 87 1.24 10.02 -9.67
C THR A 87 0.58 10.93 -8.64
N ALA A 88 0.13 12.11 -9.05
CA ALA A 88 -0.55 13.06 -8.16
C ALA A 88 -1.87 12.49 -7.65
N GLU A 89 -2.70 11.95 -8.55
CA GLU A 89 -4.00 11.35 -8.18
C GLU A 89 -3.83 10.12 -7.30
N VAL A 90 -2.94 9.18 -7.66
CA VAL A 90 -2.67 7.99 -6.85
C VAL A 90 -2.21 8.34 -5.43
N ARG A 91 -1.33 9.34 -5.28
CA ARG A 91 -0.90 9.82 -3.95
C ARG A 91 -2.03 10.48 -3.17
N ARG A 92 -2.96 11.14 -3.85
CA ARG A 92 -4.15 11.74 -3.23
C ARG A 92 -5.10 10.64 -2.76
N THR A 93 -5.48 9.72 -3.64
CA THR A 93 -6.34 8.57 -3.32
C THR A 93 -5.79 7.78 -2.15
N PHE A 94 -4.49 7.46 -2.15
CA PHE A 94 -3.88 6.75 -1.03
C PHE A 94 -3.99 7.50 0.31
N ALA A 95 -3.81 8.82 0.29
CA ALA A 95 -3.99 9.64 1.49
C ALA A 95 -5.46 9.70 1.95
N ASP A 96 -6.38 9.74 1.01
CA ASP A 96 -7.83 9.75 1.26
C ASP A 96 -8.29 8.38 1.80
N ASP A 97 -7.85 7.27 1.22
CA ASP A 97 -8.10 5.91 1.71
C ASP A 97 -7.61 5.72 3.15
N LEU A 98 -6.44 6.26 3.50
CA LEU A 98 -5.96 6.27 4.88
C LEU A 98 -6.91 7.06 5.78
N ARG A 99 -7.40 8.23 5.38
CA ARG A 99 -8.34 9.00 6.21
C ARG A 99 -9.67 8.27 6.39
N GLU A 100 -10.21 7.70 5.32
CA GLU A 100 -11.47 6.94 5.33
C GLU A 100 -11.39 5.70 6.22
N ARG A 101 -10.23 5.05 6.26
CA ARG A 101 -9.95 3.92 7.17
C ARG A 101 -9.71 4.34 8.62
N GLY A 102 -9.89 5.62 8.95
CA GLY A 102 -9.83 6.15 10.31
C GLY A 102 -8.44 6.63 10.76
N PHE A 103 -7.46 6.68 9.86
CA PHE A 103 -6.14 7.21 10.20
C PHE A 103 -6.21 8.75 10.34
N ARG A 104 -5.54 9.29 11.36
CA ARG A 104 -5.51 10.72 11.71
C ARG A 104 -4.14 11.33 11.44
N GLY A 105 -4.13 12.62 11.12
CA GLY A 105 -2.89 13.36 10.86
C GLY A 105 -2.11 12.79 9.67
N VAL A 106 -2.80 12.45 8.57
CA VAL A 106 -2.17 11.89 7.36
C VAL A 106 -1.31 12.96 6.68
N GLU A 107 0.00 12.81 6.81
CA GLU A 107 1.01 13.75 6.34
C GLU A 107 1.97 13.08 5.35
N ARG A 108 2.42 13.84 4.35
CA ARG A 108 3.44 13.37 3.40
C ARG A 108 4.81 13.42 4.06
N GLY A 109 5.55 12.32 3.97
CA GLY A 109 6.92 12.22 4.46
C GLY A 109 7.97 12.33 3.35
N ARG A 110 9.07 11.61 3.54
CA ARG A 110 10.19 11.51 2.60
C ARG A 110 9.80 10.79 1.30
N THR A 111 10.61 11.01 0.27
CA THR A 111 10.59 10.25 -0.97
C THR A 111 11.79 9.31 -1.03
N GLU A 112 11.65 8.16 -1.68
CA GLU A 112 12.74 7.24 -1.97
C GLU A 112 12.70 6.72 -3.39
N GLN A 113 13.88 6.51 -4.00
CA GLN A 113 13.97 5.88 -5.31
C GLN A 113 14.34 4.41 -5.16
N VAL A 114 13.59 3.54 -5.84
CA VAL A 114 13.89 2.11 -5.90
C VAL A 114 13.98 1.66 -7.36
N ARG A 115 14.91 0.74 -7.64
CA ARG A 115 14.93 0.02 -8.91
C ARG A 115 13.86 -1.07 -8.87
N VAL A 116 12.99 -1.08 -9.86
CA VAL A 116 11.93 -2.10 -9.98
C VAL A 116 12.37 -3.18 -10.96
N ARG A 117 11.97 -4.42 -10.72
CA ARG A 117 12.34 -5.58 -11.56
C ARG A 117 11.75 -5.51 -12.96
N SER A 118 10.59 -4.87 -13.10
CA SER A 118 9.99 -4.55 -14.40
C SER A 118 10.81 -3.57 -15.25
N GLY A 119 11.95 -3.08 -14.75
CA GLY A 119 12.81 -2.12 -15.41
C GLY A 119 12.52 -0.67 -14.98
N GLY A 120 13.59 0.14 -14.90
CA GLY A 120 13.50 1.56 -14.53
C GLY A 120 13.59 1.83 -13.03
N ARG A 121 13.06 2.98 -12.61
CA ARG A 121 13.04 3.43 -11.20
C ARG A 121 11.64 3.91 -10.81
N ALA A 122 11.18 3.48 -9.64
CA ALA A 122 9.98 4.01 -9.01
C ALA A 122 10.35 5.04 -7.94
N ARG A 123 9.62 6.15 -7.90
CA ARG A 123 9.74 7.19 -6.88
C ARG A 123 8.64 6.99 -5.82
N LEU A 124 8.99 6.33 -4.72
CA LEU A 124 8.10 6.04 -3.61
C LEU A 124 7.91 7.27 -2.72
N GLN A 125 6.67 7.58 -2.37
CA GLN A 125 6.31 8.63 -1.43
C GLN A 125 5.84 8.00 -0.12
N SER A 126 6.44 8.41 1.00
CA SER A 126 5.95 7.99 2.32
C SER A 126 4.80 8.88 2.79
N PHE A 127 3.93 8.29 3.61
CA PHE A 127 2.90 8.94 4.37
C PHE A 127 3.01 8.50 5.83
N ARG A 128 2.83 9.43 6.76
CA ARG A 128 2.78 9.15 8.19
C ARG A 128 1.39 9.49 8.69
N ALA A 129 0.89 8.66 9.59
CA ALA A 129 -0.40 8.88 10.22
C ALA A 129 -0.40 8.22 11.60
N ARG A 130 -1.46 8.48 12.38
CA ARG A 130 -1.75 7.78 13.62
C ARG A 130 -3.08 7.05 13.50
N LEU A 131 -3.13 5.81 13.97
CA LEU A 131 -4.33 5.02 14.04
C LEU A 131 -4.89 5.05 15.47
N PRO A 132 -6.03 5.72 15.71
CA PRO A 132 -6.69 5.69 17.01
C PRO A 132 -7.15 4.28 17.36
N LEU A 133 -6.93 3.91 18.62
CA LEU A 133 -7.38 2.67 19.24
C LEU A 133 -7.97 2.97 20.60
N ASP A 134 -9.03 2.26 20.94
CA ASP A 134 -9.57 2.21 22.29
C ASP A 134 -9.43 0.76 22.77
N VAL A 135 -8.64 0.58 23.83
CA VAL A 135 -8.32 -0.73 24.41
C VAL A 135 -8.65 -0.65 25.89
N ASP A 136 -9.61 -1.45 26.36
CA ASP A 136 -10.03 -1.49 27.77
C ASP A 136 -10.31 -0.10 28.37
N GLY A 137 -10.95 0.79 27.59
CA GLY A 137 -11.27 2.16 28.00
C GLY A 137 -10.11 3.14 27.99
N ARG A 138 -8.93 2.75 27.47
CA ARG A 138 -7.78 3.62 27.26
C ARG A 138 -7.62 3.95 25.79
N SER A 139 -7.59 5.23 25.46
CA SER A 139 -7.30 5.68 24.11
C SER A 139 -5.79 5.70 23.86
N ALA A 140 -5.37 5.02 22.80
CA ALA A 140 -4.01 5.00 22.29
C ALA A 140 -4.00 5.42 20.81
N ALA A 141 -2.83 5.79 20.30
CA ALA A 141 -2.67 6.19 18.91
C ALA A 141 -1.40 5.58 18.31
N VAL A 142 -1.58 4.59 17.45
CA VAL A 142 -0.47 3.82 16.88
C VAL A 142 0.13 4.58 15.70
N PRO A 143 1.43 4.91 15.71
CA PRO A 143 2.07 5.54 14.56
C PRO A 143 2.18 4.53 13.42
N VAL A 144 1.85 4.96 12.21
CA VAL A 144 1.84 4.15 10.99
C VAL A 144 2.60 4.88 9.90
N GLU A 145 3.38 4.12 9.13
CA GLU A 145 4.05 4.60 7.93
C GLU A 145 3.55 3.81 6.72
N GLY A 146 3.07 4.55 5.72
CA GLY A 146 2.67 4.03 4.41
C GLY A 146 3.64 4.47 3.33
N TRP A 147 3.77 3.68 2.27
CA TRP A 147 4.55 4.00 1.10
C TRP A 147 3.75 3.70 -0.16
N ILE A 148 3.89 4.55 -1.17
CA ILE A 148 3.25 4.35 -2.47
C ILE A 148 4.13 4.83 -3.62
N GLY A 149 4.17 4.06 -4.70
CA GLY A 149 4.91 4.36 -5.91
C GLY A 149 4.07 4.18 -7.16
N VAL A 150 4.40 4.97 -8.19
CA VAL A 150 3.87 4.82 -9.55
C VAL A 150 5.03 4.78 -10.52
N TRP A 151 5.01 3.85 -11.47
CA TRP A 151 5.99 3.78 -12.55
C TRP A 151 5.35 3.21 -13.81
N ALA A 152 6.01 3.42 -14.94
CA ALA A 152 5.62 2.81 -16.20
C ALA A 152 6.37 1.48 -16.41
N ALA A 153 5.67 0.45 -16.86
CA ALA A 153 6.21 -0.85 -17.26
C ALA A 153 5.41 -1.37 -18.46
N ASP A 154 6.11 -1.81 -19.51
CA ASP A 154 5.50 -2.42 -20.71
C ASP A 154 4.35 -1.62 -21.34
N GLY A 155 4.50 -0.28 -21.40
CA GLY A 155 3.50 0.61 -22.01
C GLY A 155 2.29 0.92 -21.12
N GLU A 156 2.29 0.49 -19.86
CA GLU A 156 1.23 0.73 -18.89
C GLU A 156 1.79 1.26 -17.57
N PHE A 157 0.91 1.62 -16.63
CA PHE A 157 1.34 1.98 -15.28
C PHE A 157 1.19 0.83 -14.30
N ARG A 158 2.13 0.80 -13.35
CA ARG A 158 2.05 0.04 -12.12
C ARG A 158 1.98 1.01 -10.96
N VAL A 159 1.08 0.71 -10.04
CA VAL A 159 0.99 1.34 -8.74
C VAL A 159 1.25 0.24 -7.71
N ALA A 160 2.06 0.51 -6.72
CA ALA A 160 2.16 -0.39 -5.59
C ALA A 160 2.41 0.39 -4.31
N GLY A 161 1.91 -0.13 -3.21
CA GLY A 161 2.05 0.51 -1.93
C GLY A 161 1.75 -0.43 -0.78
N GLY A 162 1.76 0.12 0.42
CA GLY A 162 1.45 -0.60 1.63
C GLY A 162 1.61 0.30 2.84
N ALA A 163 1.15 -0.17 3.99
CA ALA A 163 1.41 0.49 5.26
C ALA A 163 1.62 -0.52 6.37
N TYR A 164 2.37 -0.10 7.38
CA TYR A 164 2.68 -0.87 8.57
C TYR A 164 2.78 0.04 9.80
N PRO A 165 2.51 -0.46 11.01
CA PRO A 165 2.73 0.31 12.23
C PRO A 165 4.23 0.47 12.46
N THR A 166 4.66 1.66 12.86
CA THR A 166 6.08 1.92 13.16
C THR A 166 6.46 1.60 14.59
N ASP A 167 5.47 1.27 15.43
CA ASP A 167 5.69 0.81 16.79
C ASP A 167 4.84 -0.42 17.11
N LEU A 168 5.12 -1.51 16.39
CA LEU A 168 4.52 -2.82 16.64
C LEU A 168 4.86 -3.40 18.03
N PRO A 169 6.07 -3.20 18.59
CA PRO A 169 6.37 -3.62 19.95
C PRO A 169 5.54 -2.88 21.02
N GLU A 170 5.40 -1.55 20.92
CA GLU A 170 4.52 -0.79 21.82
C GLU A 170 3.05 -1.19 21.64
N LEU A 171 2.61 -1.40 20.40
CA LEU A 171 1.29 -1.98 20.12
C LEU A 171 1.11 -3.35 20.77
N GLY A 172 2.11 -4.21 20.65
CA GLY A 172 2.10 -5.56 21.24
C GLY A 172 2.00 -5.51 22.75
N ALA A 173 2.81 -4.65 23.40
CA ALA A 173 2.77 -4.42 24.83
C ALA A 173 1.42 -3.85 25.30
N ALA A 174 0.83 -2.92 24.53
CA ALA A 174 -0.47 -2.33 24.86
C ALA A 174 -1.64 -3.31 24.70
N LEU A 175 -1.54 -4.26 23.76
CA LEU A 175 -2.59 -5.22 23.44
C LEU A 175 -2.36 -6.62 24.04
N GLY A 176 -1.25 -6.84 24.76
CA GLY A 176 -0.89 -8.15 25.29
C GLY A 176 -0.59 -9.21 24.23
N VAL A 177 -0.13 -8.80 23.03
CA VAL A 177 0.28 -9.71 21.95
C VAL A 177 1.80 -9.71 21.78
N GLU A 178 2.36 -10.84 21.32
CA GLU A 178 3.76 -10.88 20.92
C GLU A 178 4.09 -9.75 19.94
N ALA A 179 5.19 -9.06 20.21
CA ALA A 179 5.65 -7.97 19.38
C ALA A 179 5.79 -8.41 17.92
N GLY A 180 5.18 -7.65 17.01
CA GLY A 180 5.40 -7.84 15.58
C GLY A 180 6.83 -7.49 15.16
N PRO A 181 7.18 -7.71 13.88
CA PRO A 181 8.49 -7.31 13.36
C PRO A 181 8.76 -5.82 13.57
N ALA A 182 10.03 -5.47 13.80
CA ALA A 182 10.43 -4.08 13.93
C ALA A 182 10.07 -3.27 12.67
N ALA A 183 9.81 -1.96 12.84
CA ALA A 183 9.43 -1.08 11.72
C ALA A 183 10.43 -1.09 10.56
N SER A 184 11.72 -1.22 10.85
CA SER A 184 12.78 -1.35 9.84
C SER A 184 12.65 -2.63 9.02
N ALA A 185 12.27 -3.75 9.65
CA ALA A 185 12.02 -5.01 8.97
C ALA A 185 10.75 -4.95 8.11
N CYS A 186 9.65 -4.39 8.64
CA CYS A 186 8.43 -4.13 7.86
C CYS A 186 8.72 -3.28 6.63
N ARG A 187 9.50 -2.21 6.79
CA ARG A 187 9.89 -1.35 5.68
C ARG A 187 10.72 -2.10 4.65
N ALA A 188 11.75 -2.83 5.09
CA ALA A 188 12.63 -3.57 4.19
C ALA A 188 11.84 -4.60 3.39
N GLU A 189 10.96 -5.35 4.03
CA GLU A 189 10.08 -6.32 3.38
C GLU A 189 9.13 -5.66 2.39
N LEU A 190 8.44 -4.58 2.78
CA LEU A 190 7.57 -3.83 1.89
C LEU A 190 8.32 -3.37 0.64
N PHE A 191 9.53 -2.83 0.81
CA PHE A 191 10.34 -2.37 -0.32
C PHE A 191 10.74 -3.50 -1.26
N GLU A 192 11.05 -4.68 -0.73
CA GLU A 192 11.31 -5.86 -1.57
C GLU A 192 10.08 -6.32 -2.34
N LEU A 193 8.89 -6.27 -1.73
CA LEU A 193 7.62 -6.56 -2.41
C LEU A 193 7.34 -5.54 -3.53
N LEU A 194 7.45 -4.24 -3.23
CA LEU A 194 7.25 -3.16 -4.20
C LEU A 194 8.18 -3.28 -5.41
N ARG A 195 9.45 -3.63 -5.18
CA ARG A 195 10.45 -3.81 -6.24
C ARG A 195 10.12 -4.97 -7.17
N ALA A 196 9.37 -5.96 -6.70
CA ALA A 196 9.07 -7.18 -7.44
C ALA A 196 7.75 -7.12 -8.24
N VAL A 197 6.98 -6.04 -8.13
CA VAL A 197 5.75 -5.84 -8.91
C VAL A 197 6.08 -5.60 -10.38
N SER A 198 5.36 -6.27 -11.28
CA SER A 198 5.47 -6.11 -12.74
C SER A 198 4.14 -6.19 -13.47
#